data_AF-A0A8H4F7B2-F1
#
_entry.id   AF-A0A8H4F7B2-F1
#
_cell.length_a   1.000
_cell.length_b   1.000
_cell.length_c   1.000
_cell.angle_alpha   90.00
_cell.angle_beta   90.00
_cell.angle_gamma   90.00
#
_symmetry.space_group_name_H-M   'P 1'
#
loop_
_entity.id
_entity.type
_entity.pdbx_description
1 polymer ?
#
loop_
_entity_poly.entity_id
_entity_poly.type
_entity_poly.pdbx_seq_one_letter_code
_entity_poly.pdbx_strand_id
1 'polypeptide(L)'
;YRKYAQQFKSKPGSYMTTFAILHELTAVAPFPFIYWALEASSVKIPFPDSVVSEGNRFINKARVYYGYEPLEPENRVMMNLVTTYCIVKALLPVRIAASVGMTPFFAERFVGPMVAFVRK
;
A
#
# COMPACT_ATOMS: atom_id res chain seq x y z
N TYR A 1 27.62 -6.38 -3.67
CA TYR A 1 26.76 -7.59 -3.70
C TYR A 1 27.28 -8.79 -2.90
N ARG A 2 28.57 -9.21 -2.99
CA ARG A 2 29.10 -10.37 -2.21
C ARG A 2 28.93 -10.27 -0.68
N LYS A 3 29.12 -9.08 -0.09
CA LYS A 3 28.97 -8.84 1.37
C LYS A 3 27.52 -8.98 1.85
N TYR A 4 26.56 -8.44 1.10
CA TYR A 4 25.12 -8.56 1.39
C TYR A 4 24.63 -10.01 1.25
N ALA A 5 25.11 -10.74 0.23
CA ALA A 5 24.77 -12.15 0.06
C ALA A 5 25.30 -13.03 1.22
N GLN A 6 26.51 -12.73 1.75
CA GLN A 6 27.06 -13.41 2.94
C GLN A 6 26.30 -13.08 4.22
N GLN A 7 25.84 -11.83 4.42
CA GLN A 7 25.04 -11.44 5.58
C GLN A 7 23.60 -12.01 5.54
N PHE A 8 22.99 -12.10 4.36
CA PHE A 8 21.70 -12.78 4.17
C PHE A 8 21.78 -14.24 4.64
N LYS A 9 22.87 -14.93 4.28
CA LYS A 9 23.10 -16.32 4.66
C LYS A 9 23.36 -16.51 6.16
N SER A 10 23.91 -15.51 6.84
CA SER A 10 24.21 -15.59 8.27
C SER A 10 23.07 -15.15 9.18
N LYS A 11 22.12 -14.33 8.70
CA LYS A 11 20.94 -13.86 9.47
C LYS A 11 19.65 -13.83 8.63
N PRO A 12 19.16 -14.98 8.14
CA PRO A 12 18.03 -15.04 7.20
C PRO A 12 16.73 -14.47 7.78
N GLY A 13 16.46 -14.67 9.08
CA GLY A 13 15.23 -14.18 9.73
C GLY A 13 15.12 -12.65 9.76
N SER A 14 16.21 -11.95 10.12
CA SER A 14 16.22 -10.47 10.19
C SER A 14 15.93 -9.83 8.84
N TYR A 15 16.49 -10.40 7.77
CA TYR A 15 16.28 -9.92 6.40
C TYR A 15 14.85 -10.21 5.91
N MET A 16 14.28 -11.35 6.27
CA MET A 16 12.89 -11.68 5.93
C MET A 16 11.90 -10.76 6.65
N THR A 17 12.12 -10.49 7.94
CA THR A 17 11.31 -9.53 8.70
C THR A 17 11.45 -8.12 8.15
N THR A 18 12.67 -7.70 7.81
CA THR A 18 12.92 -6.38 7.18
C THR A 18 12.20 -6.26 5.84
N PHE A 19 12.29 -7.30 5.01
CA PHE A 19 11.59 -7.36 3.73
C PHE A 19 10.08 -7.24 3.92
N ALA A 20 9.49 -8.00 4.85
CA ALA A 20 8.06 -7.95 5.13
C ALA A 20 7.61 -6.54 5.58
N ILE A 21 8.37 -5.90 6.49
CA ILE A 21 8.09 -4.52 6.92
C ILE A 21 8.15 -3.56 5.73
N LEU A 22 9.19 -3.64 4.91
CA LEU A 22 9.32 -2.81 3.72
C LEU A 22 8.21 -3.10 2.70
N HIS A 23 7.78 -4.35 2.55
CA HIS A 23 6.71 -4.75 1.65
C HIS A 23 5.38 -4.11 2.04
N GLU A 24 5.06 -4.11 3.34
CA GLU A 24 3.85 -3.49 3.87
C GLU A 24 3.92 -1.96 3.81
N LEU A 25 5.05 -1.36 4.17
CA LEU A 25 5.23 0.10 4.09
C LEU A 25 5.10 0.61 2.65
N THR A 26 5.69 -0.10 1.69
CA THR A 26 5.51 0.21 0.27
C THR A 26 4.13 -0.15 -0.27
N ALA A 27 3.26 -0.84 0.50
CA ALA A 27 1.85 -1.02 0.18
C ALA A 27 1.01 0.18 0.65
N VAL A 28 1.26 0.62 1.88
CA VAL A 28 0.46 1.65 2.55
C VAL A 28 0.83 3.05 2.06
N ALA A 29 2.12 3.37 1.92
CA ALA A 29 2.56 4.72 1.59
C ALA A 29 2.09 5.23 0.21
N PRO A 30 2.08 4.42 -0.87
CA PRO A 30 1.59 4.88 -2.17
C PRO A 30 0.07 5.10 -2.20
N PHE A 31 -0.69 4.46 -1.29
CA PHE A 31 -2.15 4.52 -1.33
C PHE A 31 -2.70 5.96 -1.22
N PRO A 32 -2.40 6.75 -0.17
CA PRO A 32 -2.87 8.14 -0.08
C PRO A 32 -2.26 9.03 -1.18
N PHE A 33 -1.02 8.76 -1.59
CA PHE A 33 -0.35 9.52 -2.63
C PHE A 33 -1.04 9.35 -4.00
N ILE A 34 -1.33 8.11 -4.39
CA ILE A 34 -2.02 7.79 -5.65
C ILE A 34 -3.45 8.29 -5.60
N TYR A 35 -4.16 8.11 -4.48
CA TYR A 35 -5.52 8.62 -4.33
C TYR A 35 -5.56 10.14 -4.49
N TRP A 36 -4.69 10.88 -3.78
CA TRP A 36 -4.60 12.32 -3.90
C TRP A 36 -4.19 12.76 -5.32
N ALA A 37 -3.26 12.04 -5.96
CA ALA A 37 -2.87 12.33 -7.33
C ALA A 37 -4.04 12.10 -8.32
N LEU A 38 -4.85 11.07 -8.12
CA LEU A 38 -6.06 10.80 -8.91
C LEU A 38 -7.17 11.80 -8.64
N GLU A 39 -7.29 12.30 -7.42
CA GLU A 39 -8.28 13.32 -7.05
C GLU A 39 -7.88 14.71 -7.57
N ALA A 40 -6.59 15.05 -7.46
CA ALA A 40 -6.03 16.28 -7.99
C ALA A 40 -6.01 16.28 -9.54
N SER A 41 -5.87 15.11 -10.15
CA SER A 41 -5.98 14.94 -11.59
C SER A 41 -7.45 14.84 -11.99
N SER A 42 -7.88 15.52 -13.05
CA SER A 42 -9.24 15.37 -13.59
C SER A 42 -9.47 14.04 -14.34
N VAL A 43 -8.64 13.02 -14.06
CA VAL A 43 -8.67 11.72 -14.74
C VAL A 43 -9.84 10.91 -14.19
N LYS A 44 -10.97 10.98 -14.90
CA LYS A 44 -12.12 10.15 -14.62
C LYS A 44 -11.90 8.80 -15.29
N ILE A 45 -11.60 7.78 -14.48
CA ILE A 45 -11.60 6.41 -14.99
C ILE A 45 -13.02 6.10 -15.50
N PRO A 46 -13.16 5.62 -16.74
CA PRO A 46 -14.46 5.45 -17.39
C PRO A 46 -15.19 4.23 -16.82
N PHE A 47 -15.70 4.35 -15.60
CA PHE A 47 -16.67 3.42 -15.04
C PHE A 47 -18.08 3.82 -15.51
N PRO A 48 -18.90 2.87 -16.00
CA PRO A 48 -20.30 3.11 -16.32
C PRO A 48 -21.06 3.64 -15.10
N ASP A 49 -21.94 4.62 -15.29
CA ASP A 49 -22.68 5.23 -14.17
C ASP A 49 -23.61 4.23 -13.44
N SER A 50 -24.02 3.16 -14.13
CA SER A 50 -24.70 2.01 -13.51
C SER A 50 -23.84 1.34 -12.43
N VAL A 51 -22.56 1.14 -12.70
CA VAL A 51 -21.61 0.52 -11.76
C VAL A 51 -21.32 1.45 -10.58
N VAL A 52 -21.19 2.77 -10.85
CA VAL A 52 -20.97 3.77 -9.80
C VAL A 52 -22.17 3.82 -8.84
N SER A 53 -23.38 3.93 -9.38
CA SER A 53 -24.60 4.03 -8.57
C SER A 53 -24.94 2.72 -7.83
N GLU A 54 -24.69 1.57 -8.44
CA GLU A 54 -24.83 0.27 -7.78
C GLU A 54 -23.81 0.08 -6.66
N GLY A 55 -22.54 0.42 -6.90
CA GLY A 55 -21.49 0.39 -5.88
C GLY A 55 -21.80 1.31 -4.70
N ASN A 56 -22.24 2.54 -4.97
CA ASN A 56 -22.61 3.49 -3.93
C ASN A 56 -23.82 3.02 -3.11
N ARG A 57 -24.78 2.35 -3.74
CA ARG A 57 -25.92 1.74 -3.01
C ARG A 57 -25.46 0.68 -2.02
N PHE A 58 -24.50 -0.16 -2.40
CA PHE A 58 -23.93 -1.17 -1.50
C PHE A 58 -23.17 -0.53 -0.34
N ILE A 59 -22.30 0.43 -0.65
CA ILE A 59 -21.50 1.13 0.38
C ILE A 59 -22.38 1.97 1.31
N ASN A 60 -23.44 2.59 0.79
CA ASN A 60 -24.37 3.39 1.60
C ASN A 60 -25.09 2.55 2.65
N LYS A 61 -25.40 1.27 2.37
CA LYS A 61 -25.95 0.37 3.39
C LYS A 61 -24.99 0.23 4.58
N ALA A 62 -23.70 0.05 4.31
CA ALA A 62 -22.68 -0.03 5.35
C ALA A 62 -22.47 1.32 6.05
N ARG A 63 -22.36 2.42 5.30
CA ARG A 63 -22.16 3.77 5.85
C ARG A 63 -23.28 4.19 6.79
N VAL A 64 -24.53 4.05 6.36
CA VAL A 64 -25.70 4.40 7.17
C VAL A 64 -25.76 3.51 8.42
N TYR A 65 -25.41 2.23 8.30
CA TYR A 65 -25.32 1.33 9.46
C TYR A 65 -24.29 1.82 10.51
N TYR A 66 -23.16 2.38 10.07
CA TYR A 66 -22.15 2.97 10.95
C TYR A 66 -22.43 4.45 11.33
N GLY A 67 -23.59 5.01 10.97
CA GLY A 67 -23.99 6.38 11.31
C GLY A 67 -23.41 7.48 10.40
N TYR A 68 -22.87 7.12 9.23
CA TYR A 68 -22.37 8.08 8.24
C TYR A 68 -23.45 8.46 7.22
N GLU A 69 -23.31 9.66 6.66
CA GLU A 69 -24.18 10.13 5.58
C GLU A 69 -23.99 9.31 4.29
N PRO A 70 -25.09 9.03 3.57
CA PRO A 70 -25.03 8.32 2.30
C PRO A 70 -24.31 9.17 1.26
N LEU A 71 -23.48 8.52 0.46
CA LEU A 71 -22.86 9.11 -0.72
C LEU A 71 -23.92 9.36 -1.80
N GLU A 72 -23.75 10.46 -2.54
CA GLU A 72 -24.56 10.72 -3.74
C GLU A 72 -24.39 9.60 -4.77
N PRO A 73 -25.43 9.28 -5.57
CA PRO A 73 -25.36 8.20 -6.56
C PRO A 73 -24.20 8.34 -7.56
N GLU A 74 -23.83 9.57 -7.88
CA GLU A 74 -22.78 9.93 -8.85
C GLU A 74 -21.39 10.08 -8.21
N ASN A 75 -21.30 9.95 -6.88
CA ASN A 75 -20.06 10.16 -6.15
C ASN A 75 -19.02 9.09 -6.52
N ARG A 76 -17.83 9.51 -6.96
CA ARG A 76 -16.78 8.60 -7.46
C ARG A 76 -15.72 8.24 -6.42
N VAL A 77 -15.87 8.65 -5.15
CA VAL A 77 -14.91 8.35 -4.09
C VAL A 77 -14.62 6.85 -4.00
N MET A 78 -15.66 6.01 -4.01
CA MET A 78 -15.49 4.55 -3.98
C MET A 78 -14.72 4.04 -5.20
N MET A 79 -15.03 4.55 -6.39
CA MET A 79 -14.35 4.14 -7.63
C MET A 79 -12.89 4.60 -7.66
N ASN A 80 -12.60 5.78 -7.12
CA ASN A 80 -11.23 6.29 -7.00
C ASN A 80 -10.42 5.46 -6.01
N LEU A 81 -11.03 5.01 -4.90
CA LEU A 81 -10.39 4.07 -3.96
C LEU A 81 -10.11 2.71 -4.61
N VAL A 82 -11.07 2.16 -5.36
CA VAL A 82 -10.88 0.90 -6.11
C VAL A 82 -9.77 1.05 -7.14
N THR A 83 -9.77 2.16 -7.90
CA THR A 83 -8.72 2.46 -8.88
C THR A 83 -7.36 2.57 -8.21
N THR A 84 -7.27 3.30 -7.10
CA THR A 84 -6.04 3.44 -6.31
C THR A 84 -5.51 2.06 -5.92
N TYR A 85 -6.38 1.20 -5.39
CA TYR A 85 -6.02 -0.17 -5.03
C TYR A 85 -5.54 -1.00 -6.22
N CYS A 86 -6.22 -0.90 -7.37
CA CYS A 86 -5.79 -1.54 -8.61
C CYS A 86 -4.41 -1.06 -9.06
N ILE A 87 -4.11 0.24 -8.97
CA ILE A 87 -2.79 0.78 -9.30
C ILE A 87 -1.73 0.26 -8.31
N VAL A 88 -1.99 0.31 -7.01
CA VAL A 88 -1.07 -0.22 -5.99
C VAL A 88 -0.76 -1.71 -6.23
N LYS A 89 -1.75 -2.48 -6.69
CA LYS A 89 -1.55 -3.87 -7.12
C LYS A 89 -0.78 -3.99 -8.43
N ALA A 90 -1.05 -3.16 -9.43
CA ALA A 90 -0.29 -3.17 -10.67
C ALA A 90 1.20 -2.88 -10.43
N LEU A 91 1.50 -2.06 -9.41
CA LEU A 91 2.85 -1.74 -8.96
C LEU A 91 3.53 -2.87 -8.17
N LEU A 92 2.90 -4.02 -7.94
CA LEU A 92 3.48 -5.15 -7.17
C LEU A 92 4.89 -5.54 -7.63
N PRO A 93 5.20 -5.70 -8.93
CA PRO A 93 6.55 -6.08 -9.36
C PRO A 93 7.61 -5.04 -8.97
N VAL A 94 7.26 -3.75 -9.15
CA VAL A 94 8.12 -2.62 -8.78
C VAL A 94 8.32 -2.58 -7.27
N ARG A 95 7.25 -2.82 -6.49
CA ARG A 95 7.29 -2.86 -5.04
C ARG A 95 8.19 -3.98 -4.54
N ILE A 96 8.06 -5.19 -5.08
CA ILE A 96 8.93 -6.32 -4.71
C ILE A 96 10.39 -5.98 -5.01
N ALA A 97 10.68 -5.46 -6.21
CA ALA A 97 12.05 -5.07 -6.58
C ALA A 97 12.62 -3.98 -5.65
N ALA A 98 11.82 -2.95 -5.34
CA ALA A 98 12.20 -1.89 -4.42
C ALA A 98 12.42 -2.41 -3.00
N SER A 99 11.52 -3.24 -2.47
CA SER A 99 11.66 -3.86 -1.14
C SER A 99 12.92 -4.72 -1.06
N VAL A 100 13.19 -5.58 -2.06
CA VAL A 100 14.40 -6.41 -2.09
C VAL A 100 15.66 -5.53 -2.14
N GLY A 101 15.68 -4.50 -2.99
CA GLY A 101 16.81 -3.59 -3.12
C GLY A 101 17.10 -2.78 -1.85
N MET A 102 16.06 -2.36 -1.13
CA MET A 102 16.18 -1.58 0.11
C MET A 102 16.42 -2.42 1.36
N THR A 103 16.10 -3.72 1.33
CA THR A 103 16.26 -4.62 2.49
C THR A 103 17.67 -4.58 3.10
N PRO A 104 18.80 -4.67 2.36
CA PRO A 104 20.13 -4.63 2.98
C PRO A 104 20.43 -3.30 3.68
N PHE A 105 20.07 -2.17 3.06
CA PHE A 105 20.25 -0.84 3.67
C PHE A 105 19.42 -0.68 4.95
N PHE A 106 18.16 -1.10 4.91
CA PHE A 106 17.23 -0.93 6.03
C PHE A 106 17.55 -1.87 7.19
N ALA A 107 17.97 -3.11 6.90
CA ALA A 107 18.38 -4.08 7.92
C ALA A 107 19.60 -3.59 8.72
N GLU A 108 20.58 -2.99 8.03
CA GLU A 108 21.78 -2.43 8.67
C GLU A 108 21.46 -1.16 9.47
N ARG A 109 20.61 -0.27 8.93
CA ARG A 109 20.39 1.06 9.52
C ARG A 109 19.33 1.12 10.62
N PHE A 110 18.29 0.28 10.55
CA PHE A 110 17.14 0.33 11.45
C PHE A 110 16.97 -0.92 12.31
N VAL A 111 17.12 -2.11 11.74
CA VAL A 111 16.92 -3.36 12.49
C VAL A 111 18.11 -3.68 13.40
N GLY A 112 19.35 -3.44 12.95
CA GLY A 112 20.55 -3.59 13.78
C GLY A 112 20.46 -2.80 15.11
N PRO A 113 20.16 -1.49 15.09
CA PRO A 113 19.99 -0.69 16.30
C PRO A 113 18.79 -1.10 17.15
N MET A 114 17.64 -1.44 16.56
CA MET A 114 16.46 -1.87 17.31
C MET A 114 16.70 -3.19 18.06
N VAL A 115 17.34 -4.17 17.42
CA VAL A 115 17.68 -5.44 18.10
C VAL A 115 18.69 -5.21 19.22
N ALA A 116 19.67 -4.31 19.03
CA ALA A 116 20.61 -3.95 20.08
C ALA A 116 19.94 -3.20 21.25
N PHE A 117 18.90 -2.40 20.97
CA PHE A 117 18.12 -1.68 21.98
C PHE A 117 17.20 -2.61 22.78
N VAL A 118 16.52 -3.56 22.12
CA VAL A 118 15.62 -4.54 22.78
C VAL A 118 16.39 -5.54 23.63
N ARG A 119 17.68 -5.79 23.34
CA ARG A 119 18.54 -6.69 24.12
C ARG A 119 19.25 -6.01 25.30
N LYS A 120 19.03 -4.71 25.50
CA LYS A 120 19.42 -3.96 26.69
C LYS A 120 18.26 -3.95 27.67
#